data_AF-A0A4Y2ID68-F1
#
_entry.id   AF-A0A4Y2ID68-F1
#
_cell.length_a   1.000
_cell.length_b   1.000
_cell.length_c   1.000
_cell.angle_alpha   90.00
_cell.angle_beta   90.00
_cell.angle_gamma   90.00
#
_symmetry.space_group_name_H-M   'P 1'
#
loop_
_entity.id
_entity.type
_entity.pdbx_description
1 polymer ?
#
loop_
_entity_poly.entity_id
_entity_poly.type
_entity_poly.pdbx_seq_one_letter_code
_entity_poly.pdbx_strand_id
1 'polypeptide(L)'
;MAHNITTRQQKLLSSIQRKFLLNITGAYNTTLTAALQVIEGLIPLHIKVKTQSTLVRVGRLGRNCDYGGIHFVHESYEQPFPPSIMHPALFNLEDRISQGEQVLPTERQSKSTQMAQK
;
A
#
# COMPACT_ATOMS: atom_id res chain seq x y z
N MET A 1 -16.35 -60.27 -19.32
CA MET A 1 -15.15 -59.44 -19.05
C MET A 1 -15.07 -58.12 -19.83
N ALA A 2 -15.80 -57.92 -20.94
CA ALA A 2 -15.71 -56.70 -21.76
C ALA A 2 -16.19 -55.38 -21.10
N HIS A 3 -17.14 -55.45 -20.15
CA HIS A 3 -17.80 -54.26 -19.58
C HIS A 3 -16.89 -53.37 -18.71
N ASN A 4 -15.87 -53.95 -18.08
CA ASN A 4 -14.87 -53.22 -17.28
C ASN A 4 -14.00 -52.29 -18.15
N ILE A 5 -13.56 -52.80 -19.31
CA ILE A 5 -12.67 -52.08 -20.23
C ILE A 5 -13.38 -50.82 -20.76
N THR A 6 -14.66 -50.95 -21.12
CA THR A 6 -15.51 -49.82 -21.57
C THR A 6 -15.67 -48.77 -20.47
N THR A 7 -15.86 -49.20 -19.21
CA THR A 7 -16.02 -48.29 -18.07
C THR A 7 -14.74 -47.48 -17.80
N ARG A 8 -13.57 -48.11 -17.94
CA ARG A 8 -12.27 -47.44 -17.78
C ARG A 8 -12.01 -46.43 -18.90
N GLN A 9 -12.33 -46.77 -20.14
CA GLN A 9 -12.22 -45.85 -21.28
C GLN A 9 -13.15 -44.65 -21.13
N GLN A 10 -14.39 -44.86 -20.70
CA GLN A 10 -15.34 -43.77 -20.45
C GLN A 10 -14.82 -42.80 -19.37
N LYS A 11 -14.31 -43.33 -18.26
CA LYS A 11 -13.72 -42.49 -17.19
C LYS A 11 -12.53 -41.68 -17.67
N LEU A 12 -11.67 -42.27 -18.51
CA LEU A 12 -10.53 -41.55 -19.09
C LEU A 12 -10.99 -40.39 -19.99
N LEU A 13 -11.96 -40.65 -20.88
CA LEU A 13 -12.52 -39.61 -21.76
C LEU A 13 -13.15 -38.48 -20.96
N SER A 14 -13.98 -38.80 -19.96
CA SER A 14 -14.59 -37.79 -19.09
C SER A 14 -13.54 -36.99 -18.30
N SER A 15 -12.44 -37.62 -17.87
CA SER A 15 -11.34 -36.92 -17.20
C SER A 15 -10.64 -35.93 -18.12
N ILE A 16 -10.37 -36.33 -19.37
CA ILE A 16 -9.78 -35.45 -20.39
C ILE A 16 -10.69 -34.27 -20.68
N GLN A 17 -11.98 -34.52 -20.97
CA GLN A 17 -12.98 -33.49 -21.25
C GLN A 17 -13.13 -32.51 -20.08
N ARG A 18 -13.22 -33.03 -18.86
CA ARG A 18 -13.34 -32.21 -17.65
C ARG A 18 -12.12 -31.30 -17.47
N LYS A 19 -10.91 -31.77 -17.76
CA LYS A 19 -9.69 -30.96 -17.66
C LYS A 19 -9.74 -29.76 -18.60
N PHE A 20 -10.15 -29.96 -19.86
CA PHE A 20 -10.31 -28.85 -20.81
C PHE A 20 -11.37 -27.85 -20.34
N LEU A 21 -12.54 -28.35 -19.91
CA LEU A 21 -13.61 -27.49 -19.41
C LEU A 21 -13.15 -26.65 -18.21
N LEU A 22 -12.45 -27.25 -17.25
CA LEU A 22 -11.90 -26.55 -16.09
C LEU A 22 -10.88 -25.48 -16.49
N ASN A 23 -10.01 -25.77 -17.45
CA ASN A 23 -9.04 -24.78 -17.95
C ASN A 23 -9.74 -23.59 -18.61
N ILE A 24 -10.76 -23.83 -19.44
CA ILE A 24 -11.55 -22.79 -20.10
C ILE A 24 -12.28 -21.93 -19.06
N THR A 25 -13.02 -22.57 -18.15
CA THR A 25 -13.75 -21.85 -17.09
C THR A 25 -12.80 -21.07 -16.18
N GLY A 26 -11.64 -21.64 -15.85
CA GLY A 26 -10.59 -20.95 -15.11
C GLY A 26 -10.10 -19.70 -15.82
N ALA A 27 -9.72 -19.82 -17.10
CA ALA A 27 -9.24 -18.71 -17.91
C ALA A 27 -10.31 -17.63 -18.12
N TYR A 28 -11.57 -18.02 -18.34
CA TYR A 28 -12.69 -17.09 -18.46
C TYR A 28 -12.88 -16.29 -17.18
N ASN A 29 -12.94 -16.96 -16.02
CA ASN A 29 -13.16 -16.28 -14.75
C ASN A 29 -12.00 -15.33 -14.37
N THR A 30 -10.75 -15.71 -14.63
CA THR A 30 -9.60 -14.83 -14.37
C THR A 30 -9.61 -13.60 -15.27
N THR A 31 -9.90 -13.79 -16.56
CA THR A 31 -10.00 -12.69 -17.54
C THR A 31 -11.16 -11.77 -17.19
N LEU A 32 -12.33 -12.32 -16.87
CA LEU A 32 -13.52 -11.58 -16.47
C LEU A 32 -13.26 -10.76 -15.20
N THR A 33 -12.60 -11.35 -14.20
CA THR A 33 -12.25 -10.64 -12.96
C THR A 33 -11.30 -9.47 -13.22
N ALA A 34 -10.27 -9.68 -14.05
CA ALA A 34 -9.33 -8.63 -14.42
C ALA A 34 -10.03 -7.51 -15.23
N ALA A 35 -10.90 -7.87 -16.18
CA ALA A 35 -11.67 -6.90 -16.95
C ALA A 35 -12.61 -6.09 -16.05
N LEU A 36 -13.28 -6.74 -15.09
CA LEU A 36 -14.15 -6.08 -14.13
C LEU A 36 -13.38 -5.07 -13.27
N GLN A 37 -12.19 -5.44 -12.77
CA GLN A 37 -11.31 -4.51 -12.04
C GLN A 37 -10.99 -3.26 -12.87
N VAL A 38 -10.73 -3.41 -14.17
CA VAL A 38 -10.47 -2.28 -15.07
C VAL A 38 -11.70 -1.39 -15.23
N ILE A 39 -12.89 -1.98 -15.43
CA ILE A 39 -14.15 -1.23 -15.61
C ILE A 39 -14.53 -0.50 -14.34
N GLU A 40 -14.37 -1.13 -13.18
CA GLU A 40 -14.64 -0.54 -11.87
C GLU A 40 -13.56 0.47 -11.44
N GLY A 41 -12.46 0.58 -12.19
CA GLY A 41 -11.33 1.45 -11.84
C GLY A 41 -10.57 0.99 -10.58
N LEU A 42 -10.71 -0.28 -10.19
CA LEU A 42 -10.01 -0.86 -9.06
C LEU A 42 -8.54 -1.09 -9.39
N ILE A 43 -7.67 -0.74 -8.45
CA ILE A 43 -6.24 -1.00 -8.58
C ILE A 43 -5.99 -2.52 -8.50
N PRO A 44 -5.35 -3.13 -9.52
CA PRO A 44 -5.01 -4.55 -9.50
C PRO A 44 -4.22 -4.97 -8.26
N LEU A 45 -4.51 -6.16 -7.73
CA LEU A 45 -3.92 -6.68 -6.49
C LEU A 45 -2.38 -6.65 -6.51
N HIS A 46 -1.76 -7.04 -7.61
CA HIS A 46 -0.30 -7.09 -7.73
C HIS A 46 0.35 -5.69 -7.60
N ILE A 47 -0.34 -4.64 -8.07
CA ILE A 47 0.09 -3.25 -7.89
C ILE A 47 -0.04 -2.86 -6.43
N LYS A 48 -1.22 -3.08 -5.82
CA LYS A 48 -1.49 -2.79 -4.41
C LYS A 48 -0.46 -3.43 -3.49
N VAL A 49 -0.15 -4.71 -3.70
CA VAL A 49 0.85 -5.45 -2.91
C VAL A 49 2.24 -4.84 -3.08
N LYS A 50 2.66 -4.52 -4.31
CA LYS A 50 3.97 -3.88 -4.55
C LYS A 50 4.07 -2.50 -3.92
N THR A 51 3.01 -1.68 -4.01
CA THR A 51 2.95 -0.36 -3.39
C THR A 51 3.04 -0.47 -1.86
N GLN A 52 2.31 -1.40 -1.25
CA GLN A 52 2.36 -1.60 0.20
C GLN A 52 3.72 -2.15 0.67
N SER A 53 4.31 -3.08 -0.09
CA SER A 53 5.66 -3.57 0.19
C SER A 53 6.70 -2.45 0.14
N THR A 54 6.60 -1.57 -0.86
CA THR A 54 7.42 -0.35 -1.00
C THR A 54 7.27 0.55 0.22
N LEU A 55 6.04 0.85 0.62
CA LEU A 55 5.75 1.69 1.79
C LEU A 55 6.30 1.09 3.09
N VAL A 56 6.12 -0.21 3.31
CA VAL A 56 6.65 -0.90 4.51
C VAL A 56 8.18 -0.89 4.51
N ARG A 57 8.80 -1.14 3.35
CA ARG A 57 10.26 -1.17 3.21
C ARG A 57 10.88 0.19 3.52
N VAL A 58 10.31 1.26 2.97
CA VAL A 58 10.79 2.63 3.17
C VAL A 58 10.40 3.14 4.55
N GLY A 59 9.11 3.17 4.90
CA GLY A 59 8.65 3.83 6.12
C GLY A 59 8.92 3.07 7.42
N ARG A 60 8.82 1.74 7.43
CA ARG A 60 8.93 0.95 8.67
C ARG A 60 10.30 0.35 8.87
N LEU A 61 10.89 -0.16 7.80
CA LEU A 61 12.14 -0.90 7.86
C LEU A 61 13.36 -0.04 7.53
N GLY A 62 13.12 1.18 7.08
CA GLY A 62 14.16 2.15 6.82
C GLY A 62 15.10 1.79 5.67
N ARG A 63 14.58 1.12 4.65
CA ARG A 63 15.38 0.65 3.51
C ARG A 63 14.97 1.35 2.21
N ASN A 64 15.98 1.77 1.47
CA ASN A 64 15.83 2.32 0.12
C ASN A 64 15.26 1.28 -0.86
N CYS A 65 14.64 1.78 -1.92
CA CYS A 65 13.58 1.04 -2.57
C CYS A 65 13.28 1.57 -3.98
N ASP A 66 13.52 0.78 -5.02
CA ASP A 66 13.07 1.13 -6.37
C ASP A 66 11.66 0.62 -6.65
N TYR A 67 10.80 1.47 -7.21
CA TYR A 67 9.48 1.12 -7.72
C TYR A 67 9.10 1.98 -8.92
N GLY A 68 8.75 1.36 -10.04
CA GLY A 68 8.28 2.08 -11.23
C GLY A 68 9.31 3.03 -11.85
N GLY A 69 10.62 2.77 -11.67
CA GLY A 69 11.70 3.67 -12.11
C GLY A 69 11.98 4.85 -11.18
N ILE A 70 11.28 4.92 -10.04
CA ILE A 70 11.49 5.93 -9.00
C ILE A 70 12.28 5.29 -7.86
N HIS A 71 13.38 5.94 -7.47
CA HIS A 71 14.19 5.54 -6.32
C HIS A 71 13.67 6.22 -5.05
N PHE A 72 13.12 5.43 -4.14
CA PHE A 72 12.64 5.88 -2.86
C PHE A 72 13.78 5.80 -1.83
N VAL A 73 14.19 6.97 -1.34
CA VAL A 73 15.23 7.16 -0.31
C VAL A 73 14.55 7.22 1.05
N HIS A 74 14.88 6.32 1.97
CA HIS A 74 14.27 6.28 3.29
C HIS A 74 14.47 7.56 4.08
N GLU A 75 15.65 8.20 4.01
CA GLU A 75 15.90 9.43 4.76
C GLU A 75 14.95 10.59 4.38
N SER A 76 14.25 10.49 3.25
CA SER A 76 13.24 11.47 2.81
C SER A 76 11.85 11.24 3.41
N TYR A 77 11.64 10.17 4.18
CA TYR A 77 10.36 9.81 4.77
C TYR A 77 10.46 9.80 6.27
N GLU A 78 9.48 10.43 6.94
CA GLU A 78 9.41 10.34 8.39
C GLU A 78 9.09 8.91 8.83
N GLN A 79 9.89 8.38 9.75
CA GLN A 79 9.60 7.10 10.35
C GLN A 79 8.34 7.24 11.23
N PRO A 80 7.37 6.33 11.15
CA PRO A 80 6.29 6.29 12.13
C PRO A 80 6.90 6.24 13.53
N PHE A 81 6.46 7.13 14.41
CA PHE A 81 6.90 7.10 15.80
C PHE A 81 6.75 5.69 16.36
N PRO A 82 7.75 5.19 17.10
CA PRO A 82 7.62 3.90 17.76
C PRO A 82 6.32 3.91 18.60
N PRO A 83 5.61 2.77 18.69
CA PRO A 83 4.47 2.67 19.59
C PRO A 83 4.86 3.22 20.94
N SER A 84 4.09 4.19 21.45
CA SER A 84 4.34 4.78 22.76
C SER A 84 4.51 3.65 23.77
N ILE A 85 5.69 3.61 24.39
CA ILE A 85 6.00 2.70 25.49
C ILE A 85 5.20 3.06 26.75
N MET A 86 4.60 4.26 26.77
CA MET A 86 3.72 4.71 27.83
C MET A 86 2.34 4.05 27.67
N HIS A 87 2.02 3.17 28.62
CA HIS A 87 0.69 2.61 28.80
C HIS A 87 -0.33 3.77 28.99
N PRO A 88 -1.54 3.71 28.41
CA PRO A 88 -2.51 4.82 28.46
C PRO A 88 -2.84 5.33 29.89
N ALA A 89 -2.79 4.44 30.89
CA ALA A 89 -3.04 4.81 32.28
C ALA A 89 -1.88 5.57 32.96
N LEU A 90 -0.70 5.65 32.34
CA LEU A 90 0.48 6.36 32.83
C LEU A 90 0.76 7.65 32.03
N PHE A 91 -0.15 8.04 31.13
CA PHE A 91 -0.01 9.25 30.33
C PHE A 91 -0.30 10.48 31.19
N ASN A 92 0.75 11.15 31.67
CA ASN A 92 0.62 12.47 32.29
C ASN A 92 0.85 13.57 31.23
N LEU A 93 -0.13 14.46 31.06
CA LEU A 93 -0.07 15.56 30.09
C LEU A 93 0.87 16.69 30.56
N GLU A 94 1.05 16.84 31.88
CA GLU A 94 1.74 17.96 32.51
C GLU A 94 3.26 17.93 32.26
N ASP A 95 3.85 16.74 32.17
CA ASP A 95 5.29 16.54 31.95
C ASP A 95 5.77 16.93 30.55
N ARG A 96 4.85 17.17 29.60
CA ARG A 96 5.16 17.44 28.18
C ARG A 96 4.98 18.89 27.75
N ILE A 97 4.32 19.73 28.58
CA ILE A 97 3.97 21.12 28.22
C ILE A 97 4.99 22.13 28.78
N SER A 98 5.88 21.71 29.69
CA SER A 98 6.85 22.61 30.32
C SER A 98 8.14 22.76 29.50
N GLN A 99 8.04 23.39 28.32
CA GLN A 99 9.13 24.16 27.68
C GLN A 99 8.52 25.24 26.79
N GLY A 100 8.33 26.45 27.32
CA GLY A 100 7.72 27.51 26.52
C GLY A 100 7.52 28.89 27.16
N GLU A 101 8.39 29.36 28.05
CA GLU A 101 8.53 30.79 28.44
C GLU A 101 9.97 30.97 28.95
N GLN A 102 10.83 31.94 28.59
CA GLN A 102 10.84 33.15 27.78
C GLN A 102 12.33 33.44 27.46
N VAL A 103 12.70 33.80 26.22
CA VAL A 103 13.61 34.93 25.94
C VAL A 103 13.18 35.55 24.61
N LEU A 104 12.61 36.74 24.71
CA LEU A 104 12.27 37.65 23.63
C LEU A 104 13.56 38.24 23.01
N PRO A 105 13.77 38.19 21.68
CA PRO A 105 14.67 39.11 21.00
C PRO A 105 13.88 40.27 20.39
N THR A 106 14.16 41.44 20.96
CA THR A 106 13.90 42.80 20.50
C THR A 106 14.02 43.02 18.98
N GLU A 107 13.00 43.69 18.45
CA GLU A 107 12.92 44.53 17.23
C GLU A 107 13.49 44.03 15.90
N ARG A 108 12.59 43.80 14.94
CA ARG A 108 12.67 44.35 13.57
C ARG A 108 11.27 44.51 12.99
N GLN A 109 10.72 45.73 13.01
CA GLN A 109 9.69 46.10 12.03
C GLN A 109 10.18 47.28 11.19
N SER A 110 10.52 46.89 9.97
CA SER A 110 10.79 47.75 8.83
C SER A 110 9.62 48.69 8.58
N LYS A 111 9.97 49.96 8.42
CA LYS A 111 9.09 51.00 7.90
C LYS A 111 8.54 50.58 6.53
N SER A 112 7.23 50.62 6.36
CA SER A 112 6.61 50.69 5.03
C SER A 112 5.29 51.42 5.14
N THR A 113 5.26 52.72 4.82
CA THR A 113 4.05 53.37 4.32
C THR A 113 4.43 54.60 3.50
N GLN A 114 3.76 54.71 2.35
CA GLN A 114 3.53 55.88 1.51
C GLN A 114 4.52 56.17 0.35
N MET A 115 4.14 55.65 -0.82
CA MET A 115 4.27 56.36 -2.10
C MET A 115 2.87 56.43 -2.71
N ALA A 116 2.20 57.56 -2.51
CA ALA A 116 1.08 58.03 -3.33
C ALA A 116 1.06 59.55 -3.24
N GLN A 117 0.92 60.21 -4.40
CA GLN A 117 0.93 61.67 -4.65
C GLN A 117 2.37 62.24 -4.73
N LYS A 118 2.81 62.92 -5.78
CA LYS A 118 2.15 63.80 -6.75
C LYS A 118 2.85 63.70 -8.11
#